data_AF-A0A0L0DL84-F1
#
_entry.id   AF-A0A0L0DL84-F1
#
_cell.length_a   1.000
_cell.length_b   1.000
_cell.length_c   1.000
_cell.angle_alpha   90.00
_cell.angle_beta   90.00
_cell.angle_gamma   90.00
#
_symmetry.space_group_name_H-M   'P 1'
#
loop_
_entity.id
_entity.type
_entity.pdbx_description
1 polymer ?
#
loop_
_entity_poly.entity_id
_entity_poly.type
_entity_poly.pdbx_seq_one_letter_code
_entity_poly.pdbx_strand_id
1 'polypeptide(L)'
;MWLSLVFCLSSGCHPPIRLHTTTRLIVVLVAAAAAAVAVGMPVGSHGDEAAQAVAEGLRMVRWNATRAAWLSLSEIDELVADGGAASRFVDVTESEGLGKGYPVAVAGKYVFPAQPMHKAVVGVLANKVEVSAMVANVETFSSFYTRYYTSDTGRRAAEWVHDLASVYAGAHPGITVEYFANSFLQPSVIVTIAGQTSDIVILGAHIDSVGSSSTGRAPGVDDDGSGTVTLLETLRILAAAGVEPYNTIQLQFYAAEEVGLRGSAAIANKYASEGKTIVGMAQFDMTCYDGSSAVPTVGIVTDYTSAPLNAFLRLLVDAYTLEATWTDTKCGYRCSDHASWTSVGVDAVFPFEAEFTKSNPFIHGSTDTLDHCSEAHMRDFARLAIGFAIELSLLQPQP
;
A
#
# COMPACT_ATOMS: atom_id res chain seq x y z
N MET A 1 -13.70 -53.01 55.71
CA MET A 1 -13.83 -52.61 57.13
C MET A 1 -13.92 -51.09 57.17
N TRP A 2 -15.02 -50.56 57.75
CA TRP A 2 -15.12 -49.40 58.66
C TRP A 2 -14.05 -48.28 58.53
N LEU A 3 -14.31 -46.97 58.56
CA LEU A 3 -15.46 -46.15 58.94
C LEU A 3 -15.17 -44.69 58.52
N SER A 4 -16.21 -43.90 58.31
CA SER A 4 -16.21 -42.43 58.23
C SER A 4 -15.69 -41.74 59.50
N LEU A 5 -15.15 -40.52 59.40
CA LEU A 5 -15.59 -39.37 60.21
C LEU A 5 -14.93 -38.03 59.79
N VAL A 6 -15.80 -37.03 59.72
CA VAL A 6 -15.57 -35.59 59.52
C VAL A 6 -15.45 -34.93 60.90
N PHE A 7 -14.56 -33.93 61.10
CA PHE A 7 -14.89 -32.58 61.57
C PHE A 7 -13.67 -31.66 61.84
N CYS A 8 -13.86 -30.44 61.33
CA CYS A 8 -13.23 -29.11 61.51
C CYS A 8 -12.58 -28.74 62.87
N LEU A 9 -11.42 -28.04 62.85
CA LEU A 9 -11.24 -26.59 63.19
C LEU A 9 -9.80 -26.21 63.64
N SER A 10 -9.41 -25.00 63.24
CA SER A 10 -8.46 -24.05 63.86
C SER A 10 -6.97 -24.05 63.45
N SER A 11 -6.59 -22.90 62.88
CA SER A 11 -5.40 -22.09 63.17
C SER A 11 -3.99 -22.64 62.90
N GLY A 12 -3.28 -21.97 61.97
CA GLY A 12 -1.82 -21.79 62.12
C GLY A 12 -0.98 -21.95 60.85
N CYS A 13 -0.51 -20.81 60.34
CA CYS A 13 0.80 -20.57 59.69
C CYS A 13 1.26 -21.47 58.51
N HIS A 14 1.25 -20.90 57.30
CA HIS A 14 2.16 -21.28 56.21
C HIS A 14 3.37 -20.34 56.14
N PRO A 15 4.57 -20.84 55.76
CA PRO A 15 5.79 -20.05 55.64
C PRO A 15 5.86 -19.29 54.30
N PRO A 16 6.68 -18.23 54.19
CA PRO A 16 6.70 -17.37 53.01
C PRO A 16 7.60 -17.93 51.90
N ILE A 17 7.10 -17.85 50.66
CA ILE A 17 7.89 -18.01 49.43
C ILE A 17 8.43 -16.62 49.06
N ARG A 18 9.76 -16.48 49.04
CA ARG A 18 10.45 -15.26 48.59
C ARG A 18 10.45 -15.21 47.06
N LEU A 19 9.87 -14.15 46.49
CA LEU A 19 10.21 -13.68 45.14
C LEU A 19 11.49 -12.84 45.21
N HIS A 20 12.49 -13.18 44.40
CA HIS A 20 13.61 -12.29 44.09
C HIS A 20 13.26 -11.48 42.84
N THR A 21 12.95 -10.20 43.05
CA THR A 21 13.03 -9.14 42.04
C THR A 21 14.27 -8.30 42.33
N THR A 22 15.12 -8.07 41.33
CA THR A 22 16.16 -7.04 41.39
C THR A 22 16.22 -6.30 40.07
N THR A 23 15.45 -5.22 39.98
CA THR A 23 15.68 -4.11 39.05
C THR A 23 16.50 -3.08 39.83
N ARG A 24 17.75 -2.82 39.44
CA ARG A 24 18.55 -1.73 39.99
C ARG A 24 18.34 -0.49 39.13
N LEU A 25 17.55 0.46 39.64
CA LEU A 25 17.56 1.85 39.21
C LEU A 25 18.81 2.51 39.83
N ILE A 26 19.71 3.03 39.01
CA ILE A 26 20.81 3.89 39.47
C ILE A 26 20.36 5.33 39.23
N VAL A 27 20.04 6.05 40.31
CA VAL A 27 19.90 7.50 40.33
C VAL A 27 21.21 8.05 40.87
N VAL A 28 21.95 8.79 40.04
CA VAL A 28 23.13 9.56 40.47
C VAL A 28 22.75 11.04 40.49
N LEU A 29 22.63 11.58 41.70
CA LEU A 29 22.59 13.02 41.96
C LEU A 29 24.03 13.48 42.21
N VAL A 30 24.56 14.34 41.33
CA VAL A 30 25.78 15.11 41.61
C VAL A 30 25.47 16.58 41.41
N ALA A 31 25.47 17.32 42.52
CA ALA A 31 25.58 18.77 42.51
C ALA A 31 27.08 19.13 42.56
N ALA A 32 27.58 19.80 41.52
CA ALA A 32 28.85 20.50 41.57
C ALA A 32 28.73 21.79 40.73
N ALA A 33 28.85 22.92 41.41
CA ALA A 33 29.00 24.23 40.77
C ALA A 33 30.44 24.37 40.26
N ALA A 34 30.61 24.67 38.97
CA ALA A 34 31.87 25.15 38.42
C ALA A 34 31.59 26.12 37.27
N ALA A 35 32.33 27.23 37.28
CA ALA A 35 32.15 28.39 36.43
C ALA A 35 32.35 28.11 34.93
N ALA A 36 31.66 28.90 34.13
CA ALA A 36 31.64 28.86 32.68
C ALA A 36 33.04 28.97 32.05
N VAL A 37 33.36 28.01 31.18
CA VAL A 37 34.18 28.24 29.99
C VAL A 37 33.34 27.80 28.80
N ALA A 38 32.77 28.77 28.09
CA ALA A 38 32.06 28.52 26.86
C ALA A 38 33.07 28.13 25.77
N VAL A 39 33.27 26.82 25.59
CA VAL A 39 33.75 26.30 24.31
C VAL A 39 32.51 26.17 23.46
N GLY A 40 32.38 27.03 22.45
CA GLY A 40 31.29 26.97 21.48
C GLY A 40 31.34 25.66 20.73
N MET A 41 30.54 24.68 21.17
CA MET A 41 30.11 23.59 20.31
C MET A 41 29.06 24.17 19.36
N PRO A 42 29.17 23.94 18.04
CA PRO A 42 28.10 24.36 17.14
C PRO A 42 26.85 23.61 17.56
N VAL A 43 25.81 24.36 17.93
CA VAL A 43 24.47 23.80 18.06
C VAL A 43 24.07 23.44 16.63
N GLY A 44 24.25 22.16 16.28
CA GLY A 44 23.72 21.63 15.02
C GLY A 44 22.24 21.94 14.98
N SER A 45 21.78 22.52 13.88
CA SER A 45 20.35 22.64 13.63
C SER A 45 19.75 21.23 13.54
N HIS A 46 18.45 21.05 13.78
CA HIS A 46 17.80 19.74 13.56
C HIS A 46 18.05 19.16 12.15
N GLY A 47 18.43 19.99 11.17
CA GLY A 47 18.85 19.52 9.84
C GLY A 47 20.21 18.82 9.82
N ASP A 48 21.13 19.17 10.72
CA ASP A 48 22.47 18.58 10.80
C ASP A 48 22.43 17.16 11.39
N GLU A 49 21.56 16.92 12.37
CA GLU A 49 21.34 15.59 12.96
C GLU A 49 20.69 14.61 11.98
N ALA A 50 19.69 15.07 11.21
CA ALA A 50 19.03 14.25 10.20
C ALA A 50 19.99 13.89 9.05
N ALA A 51 20.80 14.85 8.57
CA ALA A 51 21.80 14.59 7.54
C ALA A 51 22.86 13.58 8.01
N GLN A 52 23.27 13.67 9.28
CA GLN A 52 24.19 12.71 9.87
C GLN A 52 23.59 11.30 9.97
N ALA A 53 22.34 11.17 10.42
CA ALA A 53 21.66 9.87 10.50
C ALA A 53 21.56 9.19 9.13
N VAL A 54 21.21 9.95 8.09
CA VAL A 54 21.19 9.45 6.70
C VAL A 54 22.59 9.03 6.23
N ALA A 55 23.63 9.81 6.57
CA ALA A 55 25.01 9.47 6.24
C ALA A 55 25.50 8.19 6.96
N GLU A 56 24.94 7.89 8.13
CA GLU A 56 25.14 6.65 8.89
C GLU A 56 24.30 5.47 8.37
N GLY A 57 23.50 5.68 7.31
CA GLY A 57 22.65 4.65 6.70
C GLY A 57 21.35 4.39 7.44
N LEU A 58 20.96 5.27 8.37
CA LEU A 58 19.69 5.20 9.08
C LEU A 58 18.57 5.82 8.27
N ARG A 59 17.36 5.38 8.58
CA ARG A 59 16.12 5.76 7.90
C ARG A 59 15.08 6.20 8.92
N MET A 60 14.43 7.33 8.66
CA MET A 60 13.39 7.86 9.54
C MET A 60 12.10 7.11 9.29
N VAL A 61 11.70 6.28 10.26
CA VAL A 61 10.47 5.49 10.23
C VAL A 61 9.42 6.12 11.13
N ARG A 62 8.16 6.16 10.68
CA ARG A 62 7.04 6.78 11.41
C ARG A 62 5.84 5.83 11.46
N TRP A 63 5.34 5.56 12.66
CA TRP A 63 4.12 4.77 12.88
C TRP A 63 2.87 5.65 12.94
N ASN A 64 3.01 6.87 13.45
CA ASN A 64 1.94 7.85 13.56
C ASN A 64 2.51 9.26 13.77
N ALA A 65 1.64 10.25 13.94
CA ALA A 65 2.03 11.66 14.08
C ALA A 65 2.99 11.95 15.26
N THR A 66 3.02 11.11 16.30
CA THR A 66 3.83 11.33 17.51
C THR A 66 4.93 10.30 17.72
N ARG A 67 4.93 9.20 16.96
CA ARG A 67 5.93 8.12 17.07
C ARG A 67 6.73 7.97 15.79
N ALA A 68 8.02 8.31 15.87
CA ALA A 68 9.02 8.10 14.83
C ALA A 68 10.37 7.72 15.43
N ALA A 69 11.22 7.06 14.66
CA ALA A 69 12.58 6.67 15.05
C ALA A 69 13.50 6.58 13.83
N TRP A 70 14.78 6.86 14.02
CA TRP A 70 15.83 6.50 13.06
C TRP A 70 16.19 5.03 13.25
N LEU A 71 16.07 4.23 12.20
CA LEU A 71 16.36 2.80 12.20
C LEU A 71 17.35 2.45 11.10
N SER A 72 18.21 1.47 11.37
CA SER A 72 19.00 0.81 10.34
C SER A 72 18.11 -0.02 9.41
N LEU A 73 18.62 -0.36 8.22
CA LEU A 73 17.93 -1.27 7.30
C LEU A 73 17.66 -2.64 7.94
N SER A 74 18.58 -3.16 8.76
CA SER A 74 18.36 -4.43 9.46
C SER A 74 17.23 -4.37 10.48
N GLU A 75 17.08 -3.25 11.20
CA GLU A 75 15.95 -3.07 12.13
C GLU A 75 14.63 -2.96 11.37
N ILE A 76 14.64 -2.31 10.19
CA ILE A 76 13.46 -2.28 9.30
C ILE A 76 13.11 -3.69 8.81
N ASP A 77 14.09 -4.48 8.37
CA ASP A 77 13.88 -5.86 7.93
C ASP A 77 13.26 -6.72 9.04
N GLU A 78 13.69 -6.54 10.28
CA GLU A 78 13.12 -7.21 11.45
C GLU A 78 11.67 -6.81 11.70
N LEU A 79 11.33 -5.53 11.56
CA LEU A 79 9.94 -5.04 11.71
C LEU A 79 9.03 -5.62 10.62
N VAL A 80 9.50 -5.63 9.38
CA VAL A 80 8.75 -6.16 8.23
C VAL A 80 8.53 -7.66 8.39
N ALA A 81 9.57 -8.41 8.77
CA ALA A 81 9.49 -9.86 8.98
C ALA A 81 8.59 -10.28 10.15
N ASP A 82 8.40 -9.43 11.16
CA ASP A 82 7.47 -9.69 12.28
C ASP A 82 6.01 -9.72 11.79
N GLY A 83 5.66 -8.93 10.76
CA GLY A 83 4.30 -8.83 10.22
C GLY A 83 3.24 -8.30 11.21
N GLY A 84 3.66 -7.94 12.44
CA GLY A 84 2.78 -7.51 13.51
C GLY A 84 2.47 -6.02 13.50
N ALA A 85 1.95 -5.49 14.61
CA ALA A 85 1.67 -4.05 14.71
C ALA A 85 2.91 -3.15 14.54
N ALA A 86 4.11 -3.72 14.66
CA ALA A 86 5.38 -3.02 14.52
C ALA A 86 5.76 -2.79 13.04
N SER A 87 5.27 -3.60 12.09
CA SER A 87 5.45 -3.40 10.64
C SER A 87 4.60 -2.25 10.10
N ARG A 88 3.65 -1.73 10.88
CA ARG A 88 2.71 -0.68 10.48
C ARG A 88 3.33 0.72 10.49
N PHE A 89 4.28 0.97 9.59
CA PHE A 89 5.04 2.20 9.52
C PHE A 89 5.15 2.75 8.10
N VAL A 90 5.61 3.99 7.98
CA VAL A 90 6.05 4.59 6.71
C VAL A 90 7.50 5.06 6.85
N ASP A 91 8.27 4.92 5.79
CA ASP A 91 9.61 5.50 5.68
C ASP A 91 9.47 6.93 5.15
N VAL A 92 9.88 7.89 5.97
CA VAL A 92 9.79 9.32 5.68
C VAL A 92 11.14 9.97 5.46
N THR A 93 12.20 9.18 5.26
CA THR A 93 13.57 9.68 5.10
C THR A 93 13.68 10.67 3.95
N GLU A 94 13.17 10.33 2.76
CA GLU A 94 13.15 11.22 1.60
C GLU A 94 11.83 11.97 1.43
N SER A 95 10.84 11.70 2.30
CA SER A 95 9.46 12.21 2.17
C SER A 95 8.95 12.97 3.40
N GLU A 96 9.84 13.41 4.30
CA GLU A 96 9.43 14.13 5.53
C GLU A 96 8.66 15.43 5.24
N GLY A 97 8.96 16.07 4.10
CA GLY A 97 8.29 17.23 3.56
C GLY A 97 7.11 16.92 2.63
N LEU A 98 6.71 15.66 2.44
CA LEU A 98 5.62 15.29 1.55
C LEU A 98 4.34 16.04 1.96
N GLY A 99 3.75 16.77 1.01
CA GLY A 99 2.59 17.63 1.24
C GLY A 99 2.86 18.98 1.90
N LYS A 100 4.12 19.29 2.28
CA LYS A 100 4.51 20.59 2.83
C LYS A 100 5.21 21.42 1.75
N GLY A 101 4.65 22.58 1.43
CA GLY A 101 5.30 23.59 0.57
C GLY A 101 5.05 23.46 -0.94
N TYR A 102 4.31 22.43 -1.37
CA TYR A 102 3.81 22.35 -2.74
C TYR A 102 2.41 22.95 -2.81
N PRO A 103 2.04 23.66 -3.90
CA PRO A 103 0.64 23.95 -4.15
C PRO A 103 -0.09 22.61 -4.18
N VAL A 104 -0.98 22.40 -3.20
CA VAL A 104 -1.84 21.22 -3.13
C VAL A 104 -2.42 21.02 -4.54
N ALA A 105 -2.24 19.82 -5.12
CA ALA A 105 -2.87 19.46 -6.39
C ALA A 105 -4.32 19.92 -6.32
N VAL A 106 -4.77 20.72 -7.30
CA VAL A 106 -5.92 21.63 -7.19
C VAL A 106 -7.17 20.93 -6.63
N ALA A 107 -7.30 20.94 -5.31
CA ALA A 107 -8.46 20.40 -4.63
C ALA A 107 -9.69 21.17 -5.12
N GLY A 108 -10.71 20.45 -5.58
CA GLY A 108 -11.97 21.04 -6.05
C GLY A 108 -12.06 21.35 -7.55
N LYS A 109 -11.06 20.99 -8.39
CA LYS A 109 -11.23 21.08 -9.86
C LYS A 109 -12.30 20.11 -10.39
N TYR A 110 -12.43 18.95 -9.76
CA TYR A 110 -13.39 17.91 -10.12
C TYR A 110 -14.38 17.68 -8.99
N VAL A 111 -15.61 17.33 -9.37
CA VAL A 111 -16.67 16.90 -8.44
C VAL A 111 -17.07 15.50 -8.85
N PHE A 112 -16.93 14.53 -7.93
CA PHE A 112 -17.29 13.15 -8.22
C PHE A 112 -18.81 12.99 -8.39
N PRO A 113 -19.28 12.29 -9.44
CA PRO A 113 -20.70 12.13 -9.70
C PRO A 113 -21.45 11.38 -8.57
N ALA A 114 -22.74 11.66 -8.43
CA ALA A 114 -23.63 10.94 -7.50
C ALA A 114 -24.13 9.59 -8.05
N GLN A 115 -23.71 9.21 -9.26
CA GLN A 115 -24.01 7.93 -9.91
C GLN A 115 -22.98 7.66 -11.02
N PRO A 116 -22.69 6.40 -11.39
CA PRO A 116 -21.82 6.10 -12.53
C PRO A 116 -22.47 6.54 -13.85
N MET A 117 -21.71 7.22 -14.70
CA MET A 117 -22.19 7.93 -15.90
C MET A 117 -21.96 7.15 -17.20
N HIS A 118 -21.07 6.16 -17.17
CA HIS A 118 -20.55 5.42 -18.33
C HIS A 118 -20.80 3.91 -18.25
N LYS A 119 -21.84 3.48 -17.53
CA LYS A 119 -22.22 2.07 -17.32
C LYS A 119 -22.23 1.20 -18.59
N ALA A 120 -22.72 1.73 -19.70
CA ALA A 120 -22.78 0.97 -20.96
C ALA A 120 -21.38 0.65 -21.51
N VAL A 121 -20.48 1.64 -21.50
CA VAL A 121 -19.09 1.47 -21.95
C VAL A 121 -18.35 0.53 -21.01
N VAL A 122 -18.45 0.78 -19.69
CA VAL A 122 -17.83 -0.07 -18.68
C VAL A 122 -18.35 -1.51 -18.80
N GLY A 123 -19.65 -1.73 -18.98
CA GLY A 123 -20.21 -3.08 -19.14
C GLY A 123 -19.63 -3.85 -20.32
N VAL A 124 -19.41 -3.19 -21.47
CA VAL A 124 -18.78 -3.82 -22.65
C VAL A 124 -17.33 -4.20 -22.36
N LEU A 125 -16.58 -3.36 -21.67
CA LEU A 125 -15.17 -3.59 -21.36
C LEU A 125 -14.99 -4.62 -20.24
N ALA A 126 -15.75 -4.48 -19.15
CA ALA A 126 -15.74 -5.37 -17.99
C ALA A 126 -16.16 -6.81 -18.33
N ASN A 127 -16.89 -7.02 -19.43
CA ASN A 127 -17.23 -8.35 -19.94
C ASN A 127 -16.08 -9.02 -20.73
N LYS A 128 -14.96 -8.32 -20.94
CA LYS A 128 -13.74 -8.85 -21.57
C LYS A 128 -12.69 -9.30 -20.55
N VAL A 129 -13.00 -9.26 -19.25
CA VAL A 129 -12.13 -9.75 -18.17
C VAL A 129 -11.93 -11.24 -18.33
N GLU A 130 -10.67 -11.64 -18.48
CA GLU A 130 -10.23 -13.02 -18.65
C GLU A 130 -9.49 -13.47 -17.38
N VAL A 131 -10.24 -14.00 -16.41
CA VAL A 131 -9.67 -14.43 -15.11
C VAL A 131 -8.58 -15.49 -15.29
N SER A 132 -8.72 -16.38 -16.27
CA SER A 132 -7.69 -17.37 -16.59
C SER A 132 -6.35 -16.73 -16.99
N ALA A 133 -6.37 -15.58 -17.66
CA ALA A 133 -5.15 -14.83 -17.99
C ALA A 133 -4.57 -14.14 -16.75
N MET A 134 -5.41 -13.60 -15.87
CA MET A 134 -4.97 -13.05 -14.58
C MET A 134 -4.29 -14.11 -13.71
N VAL A 135 -4.90 -15.30 -13.61
CA VAL A 135 -4.35 -16.46 -12.90
C VAL A 135 -2.99 -16.87 -13.47
N ALA A 136 -2.88 -17.06 -14.78
CA ALA A 136 -1.61 -17.42 -15.42
C ALA A 136 -0.51 -16.35 -15.21
N ASN A 137 -0.89 -15.08 -15.22
CA ASN A 137 0.03 -13.97 -14.97
C ASN A 137 0.50 -13.95 -13.51
N VAL A 138 -0.39 -14.16 -12.53
CA VAL A 138 0.00 -14.15 -11.11
C VAL A 138 0.79 -15.39 -10.74
N GLU A 139 0.53 -16.55 -11.37
CA GLU A 139 1.39 -17.74 -11.25
C GLU A 139 2.81 -17.45 -11.74
N THR A 140 2.94 -16.75 -12.87
CA THR A 140 4.27 -16.35 -13.39
C THR A 140 4.93 -15.34 -12.47
N PHE A 141 4.20 -14.33 -12.03
CA PHE A 141 4.71 -13.26 -11.18
C PHE A 141 5.08 -13.72 -9.76
N SER A 142 4.38 -14.71 -9.22
CA SER A 142 4.68 -15.33 -7.92
C SER A 142 5.73 -16.45 -8.00
N SER A 143 6.21 -16.77 -9.21
CA SER A 143 7.31 -17.73 -9.40
C SER A 143 8.69 -17.16 -9.07
N PHE A 144 8.83 -15.83 -9.03
CA PHE A 144 10.02 -15.19 -8.48
C PHE A 144 10.17 -15.59 -7.00
N TYR A 145 11.39 -15.96 -6.59
CA TYR A 145 11.62 -16.47 -5.23
C TYR A 145 11.16 -15.47 -4.15
N THR A 146 11.42 -14.19 -4.38
CA THR A 146 10.88 -13.03 -3.68
C THR A 146 10.88 -11.85 -4.65
N ARG A 147 10.04 -10.85 -4.43
CA ARG A 147 10.09 -9.58 -5.15
C ARG A 147 10.64 -8.44 -4.29
N TYR A 148 11.38 -8.77 -3.23
CA TYR A 148 11.97 -7.79 -2.32
C TYR A 148 12.78 -6.72 -3.05
N TYR A 149 12.61 -5.46 -2.66
CA TYR A 149 13.03 -4.28 -3.43
C TYR A 149 14.55 -4.15 -3.73
N THR A 150 15.41 -4.76 -2.91
CA THR A 150 16.88 -4.80 -3.12
C THR A 150 17.37 -6.08 -3.79
N SER A 151 16.49 -7.05 -3.97
CA SER A 151 16.85 -8.35 -4.55
C SER A 151 16.90 -8.29 -6.08
N ASP A 152 17.74 -9.15 -6.67
CA ASP A 152 17.79 -9.33 -8.12
C ASP A 152 16.44 -9.79 -8.70
N THR A 153 15.73 -10.66 -7.97
CA THR A 153 14.41 -11.15 -8.36
C THR A 153 13.34 -10.05 -8.27
N GLY A 154 13.43 -9.12 -7.31
CA GLY A 154 12.57 -7.93 -7.25
C GLY A 154 12.77 -6.99 -8.44
N ARG A 155 14.03 -6.73 -8.84
CA ARG A 155 14.33 -6.00 -10.09
C ARG A 155 13.72 -6.70 -11.31
N ARG A 156 13.94 -8.00 -11.44
CA ARG A 156 13.42 -8.80 -12.56
C ARG A 156 11.90 -8.89 -12.57
N ALA A 157 11.25 -8.81 -11.42
CA ALA A 157 9.79 -8.73 -11.33
C ALA A 157 9.27 -7.40 -11.91
N ALA A 158 9.92 -6.27 -11.61
CA ALA A 158 9.58 -4.99 -12.23
C ALA A 158 9.86 -4.99 -13.75
N GLU A 159 10.94 -5.64 -14.20
CA GLU A 159 11.21 -5.86 -15.62
C GLU A 159 10.10 -6.67 -16.29
N TRP A 160 9.62 -7.73 -15.63
CA TRP A 160 8.50 -8.54 -16.13
C TRP A 160 7.20 -7.74 -16.24
N VAL A 161 6.86 -6.90 -15.24
CA VAL A 161 5.68 -6.02 -15.31
C VAL A 161 5.79 -5.06 -16.49
N HIS A 162 6.95 -4.42 -16.65
CA HIS A 162 7.22 -3.51 -17.77
C HIS A 162 7.07 -4.22 -19.13
N ASP A 163 7.66 -5.41 -19.28
CA ASP A 163 7.64 -6.15 -20.54
C ASP A 163 6.23 -6.62 -20.89
N LEU A 164 5.48 -7.14 -19.93
CA LEU A 164 4.09 -7.56 -20.14
C LEU A 164 3.18 -6.36 -20.45
N ALA A 165 3.34 -5.24 -19.73
CA ALA A 165 2.64 -4.01 -20.03
C ALA A 165 2.97 -3.48 -21.43
N SER A 166 4.22 -3.60 -21.88
CA SER A 166 4.65 -3.22 -23.23
C SER A 166 4.01 -4.12 -24.30
N VAL A 167 3.88 -5.41 -24.04
CA VAL A 167 3.14 -6.34 -24.92
C VAL A 167 1.67 -5.93 -25.03
N TYR A 168 1.02 -5.57 -23.92
CA TYR A 168 -0.37 -5.13 -23.93
C TYR A 168 -0.59 -3.76 -24.55
N ALA A 169 0.34 -2.81 -24.35
CA ALA A 169 0.34 -1.53 -25.03
C ALA A 169 0.49 -1.71 -26.56
N GLY A 170 1.27 -2.69 -26.99
CA GLY A 170 1.50 -3.01 -28.39
C GLY A 170 2.08 -1.81 -29.15
N ALA A 171 1.61 -1.60 -30.39
CA ALA A 171 2.00 -0.45 -31.20
C ALA A 171 1.07 0.77 -31.02
N HIS A 172 0.29 0.83 -29.93
CA HIS A 172 -0.68 1.89 -29.73
C HIS A 172 0.03 3.24 -29.48
N PRO A 173 -0.13 4.25 -30.35
CA PRO A 173 0.67 5.48 -30.29
C PRO A 173 0.37 6.35 -29.06
N GLY A 174 -0.78 6.14 -28.42
CA GLY A 174 -1.18 6.85 -27.20
C GLY A 174 -0.82 6.15 -25.89
N ILE A 175 -0.06 5.04 -25.91
CA ILE A 175 0.32 4.32 -24.69
C ILE A 175 1.84 4.29 -24.55
N THR A 176 2.35 4.73 -23.39
CA THR A 176 3.77 4.61 -23.00
C THR A 176 3.92 3.71 -21.78
N VAL A 177 5.04 3.01 -21.70
CA VAL A 177 5.45 2.21 -20.53
C VAL A 177 6.84 2.68 -20.15
N GLU A 178 6.99 3.20 -18.94
CA GLU A 178 8.22 3.85 -18.48
C GLU A 178 8.62 3.34 -17.11
N TYR A 179 9.93 3.20 -16.88
CA TYR A 179 10.46 3.01 -15.53
C TYR A 179 10.52 4.35 -14.79
N PHE A 180 10.18 4.30 -13.51
CA PHE A 180 10.56 5.32 -12.55
C PHE A 180 11.73 4.79 -11.71
N ALA A 181 12.90 5.43 -11.85
CA ALA A 181 14.10 5.04 -11.14
C ALA A 181 14.03 5.44 -9.65
N ASN A 182 14.40 4.51 -8.78
CA ASN A 182 14.50 4.71 -7.34
C ASN A 182 15.98 4.73 -6.89
N SER A 183 16.23 5.05 -5.62
CA SER A 183 17.57 4.95 -5.01
C SER A 183 18.00 3.51 -4.68
N PHE A 184 17.16 2.54 -5.02
CA PHE A 184 17.35 1.11 -4.80
C PHE A 184 17.11 0.34 -6.10
N LEU A 185 17.38 -0.97 -6.08
CA LEU A 185 17.54 -1.78 -7.29
C LEU A 185 16.23 -1.95 -8.09
N GLN A 186 15.11 -2.14 -7.43
CA GLN A 186 13.80 -2.29 -8.09
C GLN A 186 13.23 -0.94 -8.56
N PRO A 187 12.99 -0.74 -9.86
CA PRO A 187 12.26 0.43 -10.35
C PRO A 187 10.75 0.27 -10.14
N SER A 188 10.04 1.38 -10.05
CA SER A 188 8.58 1.38 -10.25
C SER A 188 8.28 1.43 -11.75
N VAL A 189 7.09 1.00 -12.18
CA VAL A 189 6.65 1.06 -13.59
C VAL A 189 5.42 1.96 -13.70
N ILE A 190 5.42 2.85 -14.69
CA ILE A 190 4.28 3.74 -14.99
C ILE A 190 3.85 3.49 -16.43
N VAL A 191 2.61 3.06 -16.59
CA VAL A 191 1.95 2.96 -17.90
C VAL A 191 1.05 4.17 -18.06
N THR A 192 1.20 4.93 -19.14
CA THR A 192 0.36 6.10 -19.43
C THR A 192 -0.47 5.85 -20.67
N ILE A 193 -1.79 5.98 -20.56
CA ILE A 193 -2.74 6.07 -21.69
C ILE A 193 -3.12 7.54 -21.84
N ALA A 194 -2.61 8.17 -22.89
CA ALA A 194 -2.76 9.61 -23.12
C ALA A 194 -4.22 10.00 -23.29
N GLY A 195 -4.66 11.00 -22.51
CA GLY A 195 -5.94 11.66 -22.68
C GLY A 195 -5.84 12.97 -23.46
N GLN A 196 -6.98 13.64 -23.62
CA GLN A 196 -7.05 15.00 -24.19
C GLN A 196 -6.41 16.05 -23.28
N THR A 197 -6.40 15.82 -21.97
CA THR A 197 -5.77 16.66 -20.95
C THR A 197 -4.58 15.94 -20.29
N SER A 198 -3.72 16.73 -19.65
CA SER A 198 -2.63 16.22 -18.81
C SER A 198 -3.07 15.94 -17.36
N ASP A 199 -4.36 16.08 -17.04
CA ASP A 199 -4.88 15.69 -15.73
C ASP A 199 -4.94 14.16 -15.64
N ILE A 200 -4.63 13.60 -14.47
CA ILE A 200 -4.30 12.18 -14.36
C ILE A 200 -5.29 11.44 -13.47
N VAL A 201 -5.81 10.31 -13.96
CA VAL A 201 -6.49 9.28 -13.16
C VAL A 201 -5.49 8.18 -12.88
N ILE A 202 -5.25 7.86 -11.61
CA ILE A 202 -4.25 6.86 -11.21
C ILE A 202 -4.93 5.59 -10.71
N LEU A 203 -4.48 4.45 -11.21
CA LEU A 203 -4.69 3.14 -10.61
C LEU A 203 -3.32 2.62 -10.14
N GLY A 204 -3.23 2.20 -8.88
CA GLY A 204 -1.99 1.80 -8.23
C GLY A 204 -2.03 0.35 -7.74
N ALA A 205 -0.88 -0.32 -7.78
CA ALA A 205 -0.60 -1.63 -7.15
C ALA A 205 0.90 -1.67 -6.81
N HIS A 206 1.35 -2.54 -5.92
CA HIS A 206 2.78 -2.68 -5.63
C HIS A 206 3.40 -3.95 -6.22
N ILE A 207 4.69 -3.88 -6.55
CA ILE A 207 5.45 -4.93 -7.24
C ILE A 207 6.13 -5.84 -6.24
N ASP A 208 6.57 -5.32 -5.10
CA ASP A 208 7.40 -6.07 -4.17
C ASP A 208 6.64 -7.16 -3.42
N SER A 209 7.39 -7.91 -2.63
CA SER A 209 6.85 -8.89 -1.69
C SER A 209 7.88 -9.14 -0.61
N VAL A 210 7.38 -9.46 0.59
CA VAL A 210 8.21 -9.82 1.74
C VAL A 210 7.87 -11.19 2.26
N GLY A 211 8.86 -11.82 2.88
CA GLY A 211 8.69 -13.08 3.60
C GLY A 211 9.08 -12.89 5.06
N SER A 212 9.21 -14.01 5.78
CA SER A 212 9.64 -14.02 7.19
C SER A 212 11.09 -13.53 7.44
N SER A 213 11.76 -13.01 6.41
CA SER A 213 13.02 -12.25 6.44
C SER A 213 13.19 -11.56 5.08
N SER A 214 14.10 -10.58 4.99
CA SER A 214 14.43 -9.89 3.72
C SER A 214 15.04 -10.78 2.63
N THR A 215 15.41 -12.02 2.96
CA THR A 215 15.87 -13.04 1.99
C THR A 215 14.97 -14.27 1.94
N GLY A 216 13.83 -14.22 2.61
CA GLY A 216 12.86 -15.31 2.67
C GLY A 216 12.13 -15.52 1.34
N ARG A 217 11.61 -16.72 1.13
CA ARG A 217 10.72 -16.98 -0.01
C ARG A 217 9.41 -16.21 0.20
N ALA A 218 9.01 -15.43 -0.80
CA ALA A 218 7.84 -14.56 -0.75
C ALA A 218 7.11 -14.57 -2.11
N PRO A 219 6.21 -15.55 -2.35
CA PRO A 219 5.46 -15.61 -3.59
C PRO A 219 4.55 -14.41 -3.76
N GLY A 220 4.02 -13.82 -2.67
CA GLY A 220 3.25 -12.59 -2.69
C GLY A 220 2.11 -12.66 -3.72
N VAL A 221 1.31 -13.73 -3.68
CA VAL A 221 0.26 -13.95 -4.69
C VAL A 221 -0.86 -12.95 -4.49
N ASP A 222 -1.40 -12.87 -3.28
CA ASP A 222 -2.42 -11.90 -2.97
C ASP A 222 -1.79 -10.52 -2.74
N ASP A 223 -0.66 -10.46 -2.05
CA ASP A 223 0.04 -9.24 -1.63
C ASP A 223 1.41 -9.05 -2.37
N ASP A 224 1.49 -8.22 -3.40
CA ASP A 224 0.38 -7.68 -4.20
C ASP A 224 0.44 -8.16 -5.66
N GLY A 225 0.67 -9.46 -5.81
CA GLY A 225 0.57 -10.11 -7.11
C GLY A 225 -0.81 -9.95 -7.73
N SER A 226 -1.85 -9.96 -6.90
CA SER A 226 -3.25 -9.89 -7.31
C SER A 226 -3.63 -8.49 -7.83
N GLY A 227 -3.28 -7.41 -7.12
CA GLY A 227 -3.48 -6.04 -7.56
C GLY A 227 -2.67 -5.74 -8.81
N THR A 228 -1.43 -6.20 -8.87
CA THR A 228 -0.58 -6.09 -10.07
C THR A 228 -1.26 -6.71 -11.30
N VAL A 229 -1.79 -7.94 -11.22
CA VAL A 229 -2.47 -8.55 -12.38
C VAL A 229 -3.83 -7.94 -12.67
N THR A 230 -4.51 -7.38 -11.67
CA THR A 230 -5.76 -6.59 -11.84
C THR A 230 -5.52 -5.37 -12.72
N LEU A 231 -4.43 -4.63 -12.48
CA LEU A 231 -4.03 -3.48 -13.31
C LEU A 231 -3.57 -3.91 -14.71
N LEU A 232 -2.77 -4.99 -14.82
CA LEU A 232 -2.31 -5.50 -16.11
C LEU A 232 -3.48 -5.96 -17.00
N GLU A 233 -4.50 -6.60 -16.42
CA GLU A 233 -5.71 -7.00 -17.14
C GLU A 233 -6.55 -5.78 -17.57
N THR A 234 -6.64 -4.77 -16.69
CA THR A 234 -7.25 -3.47 -17.03
C THR A 234 -6.55 -2.85 -18.24
N LEU A 235 -5.21 -2.79 -18.24
CA LEU A 235 -4.42 -2.30 -19.37
C LEU A 235 -4.70 -3.08 -20.65
N ARG A 236 -4.66 -4.42 -20.59
CA ARG A 236 -4.92 -5.29 -21.75
C ARG A 236 -6.25 -4.97 -22.42
N ILE A 237 -7.30 -4.77 -21.63
CA ILE A 237 -8.64 -4.48 -22.12
C ILE A 237 -8.74 -3.05 -22.68
N LEU A 238 -8.22 -2.05 -21.96
CA LEU A 238 -8.27 -0.66 -22.39
C LEU A 238 -7.47 -0.43 -23.68
N ALA A 239 -6.26 -1.00 -23.76
CA ALA A 239 -5.40 -0.92 -24.94
C ALA A 239 -6.04 -1.61 -26.16
N ALA A 240 -6.56 -2.83 -25.99
CA ALA A 240 -7.23 -3.56 -27.06
C ALA A 240 -8.52 -2.88 -27.56
N ALA A 241 -9.20 -2.12 -26.69
CA ALA A 241 -10.38 -1.35 -27.04
C ALA A 241 -10.04 0.00 -27.73
N GLY A 242 -8.77 0.44 -27.69
CA GLY A 242 -8.35 1.73 -28.23
C GLY A 242 -9.06 2.90 -27.54
N VAL A 243 -9.15 2.87 -26.20
CA VAL A 243 -9.84 3.93 -25.46
C VAL A 243 -9.14 5.28 -25.64
N GLU A 244 -9.94 6.32 -25.86
CA GLU A 244 -9.48 7.71 -26.00
C GLU A 244 -10.04 8.53 -24.83
N PRO A 245 -9.35 8.56 -23.69
CA PRO A 245 -9.89 9.21 -22.49
C PRO A 245 -9.82 10.75 -22.60
N TYR A 246 -10.63 11.44 -21.79
CA TYR A 246 -10.53 12.90 -21.65
C TYR A 246 -9.35 13.27 -20.74
N ASN A 247 -9.28 12.69 -19.55
CA ASN A 247 -8.13 12.78 -18.64
C ASN A 247 -7.18 11.60 -18.88
N THR A 248 -5.88 11.84 -18.80
CA THR A 248 -4.86 10.78 -18.93
C THR A 248 -5.03 9.70 -17.87
N ILE A 249 -4.97 8.42 -18.25
CA ILE A 249 -4.98 7.29 -17.31
C ILE A 249 -3.53 6.88 -17.05
N GLN A 250 -3.16 6.66 -15.79
CA GLN A 250 -1.92 6.02 -15.41
C GLN A 250 -2.17 4.78 -14.58
N LEU A 251 -1.57 3.66 -15.00
CA LEU A 251 -1.43 2.47 -14.17
C LEU A 251 -0.01 2.49 -13.59
N GLN A 252 0.09 2.54 -12.27
CA GLN A 252 1.35 2.68 -11.56
C GLN A 252 1.61 1.44 -10.72
N PHE A 253 2.77 0.84 -10.93
CA PHE A 253 3.24 -0.33 -10.20
C PHE A 253 4.41 0.10 -9.33
N TYR A 254 4.17 0.24 -8.03
CA TYR A 254 5.10 0.83 -7.08
C TYR A 254 6.13 -0.19 -6.61
N ALA A 255 7.37 0.25 -6.43
CA ALA A 255 8.39 -0.55 -5.78
C ALA A 255 8.52 -0.16 -4.29
N ALA A 256 8.96 -1.10 -3.46
CA ALA A 256 9.29 -0.89 -2.06
C ALA A 256 8.13 -0.31 -1.23
N GLU A 257 6.91 -0.82 -1.44
CA GLU A 257 5.75 -0.55 -0.58
C GLU A 257 6.02 -1.09 0.83
N GLU A 258 6.50 -2.33 0.90
CA GLU A 258 6.56 -3.13 2.12
C GLU A 258 7.60 -2.65 3.14
N VAL A 259 8.51 -1.79 2.68
CA VAL A 259 9.54 -1.15 3.49
C VAL A 259 9.22 0.33 3.74
N GLY A 260 7.94 0.69 3.66
CA GLY A 260 7.39 1.98 4.09
C GLY A 260 7.05 2.94 2.95
N LEU A 261 6.36 2.46 1.91
CA LEU A 261 5.76 3.26 0.81
C LEU A 261 6.77 4.05 -0.02
N ARG A 262 7.99 3.54 -0.19
CA ARG A 262 9.11 4.35 -0.70
C ARG A 262 8.93 4.74 -2.17
N GLY A 263 8.47 3.81 -3.02
CA GLY A 263 8.25 4.08 -4.44
C GLY A 263 7.09 5.05 -4.69
N SER A 264 5.93 4.82 -4.06
CA SER A 264 4.78 5.73 -4.20
C SER A 264 5.05 7.10 -3.61
N ALA A 265 5.76 7.19 -2.48
CA ALA A 265 6.16 8.47 -1.90
C ALA A 265 7.08 9.26 -2.83
N ALA A 266 8.04 8.61 -3.49
CA ALA A 266 8.93 9.27 -4.45
C ALA A 266 8.15 9.82 -5.67
N ILE A 267 7.22 9.04 -6.23
CA ILE A 267 6.38 9.47 -7.36
C ILE A 267 5.44 10.60 -6.95
N ALA A 268 4.72 10.45 -5.83
CA ALA A 268 3.80 11.46 -5.33
C ALA A 268 4.51 12.78 -5.03
N ASN A 269 5.71 12.74 -4.43
CA ASN A 269 6.54 13.92 -4.19
C ASN A 269 6.94 14.60 -5.51
N LYS A 270 7.42 13.82 -6.49
CA LYS A 270 7.77 14.36 -7.81
C LYS A 270 6.56 15.02 -8.46
N TYR A 271 5.41 14.36 -8.47
CA TYR A 271 4.20 14.85 -9.12
C TYR A 271 3.69 16.13 -8.46
N ALA A 272 3.71 16.20 -7.12
CA ALA A 272 3.40 17.42 -6.38
C ALA A 272 4.39 18.56 -6.70
N SER A 273 5.69 18.27 -6.79
CA SER A 273 6.72 19.27 -7.14
C SER A 273 6.59 19.79 -8.57
N GLU A 274 6.09 18.97 -9.49
CA GLU A 274 5.83 19.33 -10.89
C GLU A 274 4.47 20.03 -11.07
N GLY A 275 3.66 20.15 -10.00
CA GLY A 275 2.33 20.73 -10.07
C GLY A 275 1.35 19.92 -10.94
N LYS A 276 1.52 18.59 -11.01
CA LYS A 276 0.60 17.72 -11.75
C LYS A 276 -0.76 17.67 -11.07
N THR A 277 -1.82 17.70 -11.88
CA THR A 277 -3.19 17.57 -11.40
C THR A 277 -3.61 16.10 -11.44
N ILE A 278 -4.04 15.59 -10.28
CA ILE A 278 -4.58 14.23 -10.17
C ILE A 278 -6.08 14.33 -9.94
N VAL A 279 -6.87 13.72 -10.82
CA VAL A 279 -8.34 13.68 -10.76
C VAL A 279 -8.80 12.79 -9.60
N GLY A 280 -8.13 11.66 -9.43
CA GLY A 280 -8.37 10.69 -8.37
C GLY A 280 -7.41 9.51 -8.49
N MET A 281 -7.15 8.84 -7.37
CA MET A 281 -6.28 7.67 -7.30
C MET A 281 -7.00 6.51 -6.61
N ALA A 282 -6.90 5.29 -7.16
CA ALA A 282 -7.34 4.07 -6.49
C ALA A 282 -6.16 3.12 -6.32
N GLN A 283 -5.94 2.64 -5.09
CA GLN A 283 -5.00 1.56 -4.80
C GLN A 283 -5.71 0.21 -4.87
N PHE A 284 -5.10 -0.74 -5.58
CA PHE A 284 -5.51 -2.13 -5.66
C PHE A 284 -4.38 -2.94 -5.03
N ASP A 285 -4.54 -3.25 -3.75
CA ASP A 285 -3.55 -3.97 -2.96
C ASP A 285 -4.30 -5.06 -2.20
N MET A 286 -4.00 -6.32 -2.55
CA MET A 286 -4.79 -7.51 -2.21
C MET A 286 -6.20 -7.46 -2.80
N THR A 287 -6.42 -8.31 -3.80
CA THR A 287 -7.63 -8.32 -4.65
C THR A 287 -8.14 -9.72 -4.96
N CYS A 288 -7.59 -10.76 -4.32
CA CYS A 288 -7.96 -12.13 -4.62
C CYS A 288 -8.62 -12.89 -3.46
N TYR A 289 -8.37 -12.58 -2.19
CA TYR A 289 -8.92 -13.36 -1.07
C TYR A 289 -10.23 -12.75 -0.53
N ASP A 290 -11.33 -13.49 -0.62
CA ASP A 290 -12.68 -12.97 -0.32
C ASP A 290 -13.06 -12.92 1.18
N GLY A 291 -12.08 -13.04 2.07
CA GLY A 291 -12.28 -13.06 3.51
C GLY A 291 -12.88 -14.37 4.05
N SER A 292 -12.89 -15.44 3.25
CA SER A 292 -13.66 -16.67 3.51
C SER A 292 -15.14 -16.37 3.79
N SER A 293 -15.68 -15.35 3.12
CA SER A 293 -17.04 -14.88 3.33
C SER A 293 -18.03 -15.65 2.48
N ALA A 294 -19.24 -15.89 3.00
CA ALA A 294 -20.33 -16.46 2.20
C ALA A 294 -20.77 -15.52 1.06
N VAL A 295 -20.51 -14.23 1.20
CA VAL A 295 -20.75 -13.19 0.19
C VAL A 295 -19.45 -12.41 0.02
N PRO A 296 -18.81 -12.43 -1.16
CA PRO A 296 -17.64 -11.60 -1.42
C PRO A 296 -17.93 -10.13 -1.07
N THR A 297 -16.98 -9.45 -0.44
CA THR A 297 -17.21 -8.09 0.07
C THR A 297 -15.97 -7.24 -0.11
N VAL A 298 -16.06 -6.16 -0.87
CA VAL A 298 -15.02 -5.14 -0.96
C VAL A 298 -15.02 -4.30 0.32
N GLY A 299 -13.89 -4.28 1.03
CA GLY A 299 -13.63 -3.34 2.10
C GLY A 299 -13.34 -1.94 1.55
N ILE A 300 -14.17 -0.96 1.87
CA ILE A 300 -13.92 0.45 1.57
C ILE A 300 -13.11 1.02 2.74
N VAL A 301 -11.80 1.16 2.57
CA VAL A 301 -10.95 1.77 3.60
C VAL A 301 -11.32 3.24 3.77
N THR A 302 -11.53 3.66 5.03
CA THR A 302 -12.08 4.99 5.36
C THR A 302 -11.08 5.93 6.06
N ASP A 303 -9.94 5.42 6.52
CA ASP A 303 -8.84 6.21 7.05
C ASP A 303 -7.75 6.44 6.00
N TYR A 304 -7.11 7.61 6.03
CA TYR A 304 -6.11 8.04 5.04
C TYR A 304 -6.59 8.04 3.57
N THR A 305 -7.91 8.14 3.35
CA THR A 305 -8.59 8.18 2.05
C THR A 305 -9.51 9.40 1.91
N SER A 306 -9.94 9.72 0.69
CA SER A 306 -10.90 10.78 0.39
C SER A 306 -12.34 10.34 0.63
N ALA A 307 -13.09 11.07 1.47
CA ALA A 307 -14.49 10.79 1.71
C ALA A 307 -15.38 11.01 0.45
N PRO A 308 -15.23 12.11 -0.32
CA PRO A 308 -15.94 12.27 -1.60
C PRO A 308 -15.66 11.14 -2.60
N LEU A 309 -14.40 10.74 -2.79
CA LEU A 309 -14.08 9.68 -3.74
C LEU A 309 -14.54 8.31 -3.23
N ASN A 310 -14.50 8.05 -1.92
CA ASN A 310 -15.06 6.83 -1.34
C ASN A 310 -16.59 6.75 -1.52
N ALA A 311 -17.31 7.88 -1.48
CA ALA A 311 -18.73 7.88 -1.79
C ALA A 311 -18.98 7.43 -3.24
N PHE A 312 -18.14 7.86 -4.17
CA PHE A 312 -18.22 7.41 -5.55
C PHE A 312 -17.78 5.94 -5.70
N LEU A 313 -16.72 5.50 -5.03
CA LEU A 313 -16.23 4.13 -5.08
C LEU A 313 -17.32 3.10 -4.70
N ARG A 314 -18.13 3.39 -3.67
CA ARG A 314 -19.27 2.52 -3.29
C ARG A 314 -20.27 2.36 -4.43
N LEU A 315 -20.56 3.45 -5.15
CA LEU A 315 -21.43 3.41 -6.33
C LEU A 315 -20.82 2.63 -7.50
N LEU A 316 -19.48 2.65 -7.63
CA LEU A 316 -18.77 1.84 -8.62
C LEU A 316 -18.81 0.36 -8.27
N VAL A 317 -18.64 0.00 -6.98
CA VAL A 317 -18.83 -1.38 -6.53
C VAL A 317 -20.24 -1.85 -6.87
N ASP A 318 -21.27 -1.14 -6.40
CA ASP A 318 -22.68 -1.48 -6.67
C ASP A 318 -23.01 -1.63 -8.16
N ALA A 319 -22.30 -0.92 -9.04
CA ALA A 319 -22.58 -0.93 -10.48
C ALA A 319 -21.78 -1.96 -11.28
N TYR A 320 -20.57 -2.33 -10.83
CA TYR A 320 -19.61 -3.04 -11.69
C TYR A 320 -19.14 -4.38 -11.16
N THR A 321 -19.24 -4.66 -9.86
CA THR A 321 -19.04 -6.02 -9.36
C THR A 321 -20.26 -6.90 -9.71
N LEU A 322 -20.04 -8.21 -9.78
CA LEU A 322 -21.10 -9.18 -10.07
C LEU A 322 -21.63 -9.82 -8.80
N GLU A 323 -20.73 -10.16 -7.88
CA GLU A 323 -21.04 -10.92 -6.67
C GLU A 323 -20.70 -10.14 -5.41
N ALA A 324 -19.66 -9.30 -5.47
CA ALA A 324 -19.19 -8.57 -4.32
C ALA A 324 -20.14 -7.43 -3.92
N THR A 325 -20.42 -7.33 -2.62
CA THR A 325 -20.98 -6.13 -1.99
C THR A 325 -19.85 -5.27 -1.41
N TRP A 326 -20.17 -4.20 -0.67
CA TRP A 326 -19.14 -3.41 0.02
C TRP A 326 -19.46 -3.23 1.52
N THR A 327 -18.41 -3.06 2.31
CA THR A 327 -18.49 -2.64 3.71
C THR A 327 -17.42 -1.59 4.00
N ASP A 328 -17.69 -0.68 4.92
CA ASP A 328 -16.65 0.24 5.39
C ASP A 328 -15.68 -0.47 6.32
N THR A 329 -14.39 -0.17 6.19
CA THR A 329 -13.34 -0.72 7.06
C THR A 329 -12.24 0.31 7.33
N LYS A 330 -11.28 -0.06 8.18
CA LYS A 330 -10.09 0.74 8.51
C LYS A 330 -8.88 -0.16 8.64
N CYS A 331 -7.76 0.27 8.08
CA CYS A 331 -6.48 -0.42 8.28
C CYS A 331 -5.72 0.11 9.53
N GLY A 332 -6.02 1.34 9.96
CA GLY A 332 -5.56 1.91 11.23
C GLY A 332 -4.20 2.63 11.15
N TYR A 333 -3.58 2.68 9.98
CA TYR A 333 -2.32 3.36 9.72
C TYR A 333 -2.23 3.72 8.22
N ARG A 334 -1.11 4.30 7.79
CA ARG A 334 -0.84 4.55 6.36
C ARG A 334 -0.47 3.23 5.69
N CYS A 335 -1.49 2.45 5.36
CA CYS A 335 -1.34 1.01 5.16
C CYS A 335 -0.98 0.54 3.76
N SER A 336 -1.03 1.42 2.76
CA SER A 336 -0.60 1.13 1.39
C SER A 336 -0.39 2.45 0.64
N ASP A 337 -0.02 2.37 -0.64
CA ASP A 337 0.47 3.51 -1.44
C ASP A 337 -0.52 4.67 -1.61
N HIS A 338 -1.83 4.43 -1.45
CA HIS A 338 -2.84 5.51 -1.41
C HIS A 338 -2.48 6.59 -0.37
N ALA A 339 -1.82 6.21 0.72
CA ALA A 339 -1.42 7.13 1.78
C ALA A 339 -0.32 8.11 1.34
N SER A 340 0.51 7.76 0.36
CA SER A 340 1.47 8.68 -0.27
C SER A 340 0.73 9.78 -1.04
N TRP A 341 -0.34 9.42 -1.75
CA TRP A 341 -1.18 10.35 -2.51
C TRP A 341 -2.01 11.27 -1.61
N THR A 342 -2.66 10.74 -0.57
CA THR A 342 -3.40 11.61 0.37
C THR A 342 -2.47 12.54 1.16
N SER A 343 -1.21 12.16 1.36
CA SER A 343 -0.21 13.05 1.98
C SER A 343 0.09 14.29 1.15
N VAL A 344 -0.05 14.23 -0.18
CA VAL A 344 0.10 15.40 -1.06
C VAL A 344 -1.24 16.06 -1.42
N GLY A 345 -2.31 15.68 -0.72
CA GLY A 345 -3.64 16.26 -0.87
C GLY A 345 -4.43 15.77 -2.08
N VAL A 346 -4.02 14.64 -2.68
CA VAL A 346 -4.79 13.99 -3.75
C VAL A 346 -5.96 13.20 -3.16
N ASP A 347 -7.11 13.26 -3.82
CA ASP A 347 -8.23 12.38 -3.52
C ASP A 347 -7.88 10.94 -3.90
N ALA A 348 -7.55 10.11 -2.91
CA ALA A 348 -7.22 8.71 -3.10
C ALA A 348 -8.15 7.78 -2.32
N VAL A 349 -8.39 6.59 -2.85
CA VAL A 349 -9.21 5.53 -2.26
C VAL A 349 -8.50 4.19 -2.30
N PHE A 350 -8.97 3.26 -1.48
CA PHE A 350 -8.41 1.93 -1.37
C PHE A 350 -9.55 0.91 -1.22
N PRO A 351 -10.09 0.36 -2.33
CA PRO A 351 -10.87 -0.87 -2.29
C PRO A 351 -9.96 -2.03 -1.88
N PHE A 352 -10.29 -2.68 -0.78
CA PHE A 352 -9.55 -3.80 -0.20
C PHE A 352 -10.39 -5.08 -0.29
N GLU A 353 -9.75 -6.24 -0.37
CA GLU A 353 -10.40 -7.53 -0.63
C GLU A 353 -11.47 -7.96 0.39
N ALA A 354 -11.42 -7.43 1.61
CA ALA A 354 -12.34 -7.81 2.69
C ALA A 354 -12.49 -6.70 3.74
N GLU A 355 -13.29 -6.93 4.78
CA GLU A 355 -13.10 -6.19 6.03
C GLU A 355 -11.69 -6.46 6.54
N PHE A 356 -10.94 -5.45 7.00
CA PHE A 356 -9.52 -5.59 7.35
C PHE A 356 -9.24 -6.70 8.39
N THR A 357 -10.20 -6.99 9.28
CA THR A 357 -10.12 -8.07 10.29
C THR A 357 -10.22 -9.48 9.71
N LYS A 358 -10.61 -9.60 8.44
CA LYS A 358 -10.80 -10.83 7.68
C LYS A 358 -9.89 -10.91 6.45
N SER A 359 -8.88 -10.02 6.37
CA SER A 359 -7.84 -10.11 5.34
C SER A 359 -7.17 -11.47 5.31
N ASN A 360 -6.55 -11.79 4.18
CA ASN A 360 -5.75 -12.98 4.01
C ASN A 360 -4.73 -13.15 5.15
N PRO A 361 -4.82 -14.22 5.97
CA PRO A 361 -3.91 -14.44 7.09
C PRO A 361 -2.55 -15.01 6.67
N PHE A 362 -2.33 -15.26 5.37
CA PHE A 362 -1.14 -15.92 4.84
C PHE A 362 -0.12 -14.97 4.19
N ILE A 363 -0.41 -13.67 4.14
CA ILE A 363 0.46 -12.60 3.60
C ILE A 363 1.84 -12.55 4.30
N HIS A 364 2.80 -11.84 3.68
CA HIS A 364 4.15 -11.62 4.20
C HIS A 364 4.92 -12.92 4.52
N GLY A 365 4.63 -13.98 3.76
CA GLY A 365 5.16 -15.31 4.02
C GLY A 365 5.20 -16.21 2.79
N SER A 366 5.83 -17.38 2.93
CA SER A 366 5.95 -18.33 1.83
C SER A 366 4.64 -19.03 1.45
N THR A 367 3.59 -18.82 2.24
CA THR A 367 2.25 -19.41 2.13
C THR A 367 1.23 -18.45 1.52
N ASP A 368 1.61 -17.22 1.16
CA ASP A 368 0.76 -16.39 0.31
C ASP A 368 0.75 -16.97 -1.10
N THR A 369 -0.15 -17.91 -1.35
CA THR A 369 -0.22 -18.74 -2.55
C THR A 369 -1.62 -18.74 -3.16
N LEU A 370 -1.68 -19.08 -4.46
CA LEU A 370 -2.88 -18.97 -5.28
C LEU A 370 -4.07 -19.82 -4.79
N ASP A 371 -3.83 -20.86 -3.99
CA ASP A 371 -4.88 -21.69 -3.40
C ASP A 371 -5.77 -20.94 -2.38
N HIS A 372 -5.37 -19.74 -1.98
CA HIS A 372 -6.18 -18.84 -1.16
C HIS A 372 -7.04 -17.89 -2.00
N CYS A 373 -6.74 -17.71 -3.29
CA CYS A 373 -7.46 -16.76 -4.14
C CYS A 373 -8.83 -17.28 -4.59
N SER A 374 -9.77 -16.34 -4.70
CA SER A 374 -11.09 -16.49 -5.31
C SER A 374 -11.09 -15.85 -6.69
N GLU A 375 -11.19 -16.69 -7.73
CA GLU A 375 -11.30 -16.23 -9.13
C GLU A 375 -12.49 -15.26 -9.35
N ALA A 376 -13.60 -15.48 -8.63
CA ALA A 376 -14.76 -14.60 -8.68
C ALA A 376 -14.44 -13.21 -8.11
N HIS A 377 -13.62 -13.17 -7.06
CA HIS A 377 -13.19 -11.93 -6.43
C HIS A 377 -12.20 -11.16 -7.30
N MET A 378 -11.19 -11.84 -7.86
CA MET A 378 -10.25 -11.27 -8.84
C MET A 378 -11.01 -10.63 -10.02
N ARG A 379 -12.04 -11.32 -10.52
CA ARG A 379 -12.90 -10.79 -11.58
C ARG A 379 -13.60 -9.50 -11.18
N ASP A 380 -14.19 -9.46 -9.99
CA ASP A 380 -14.93 -8.28 -9.51
C ASP A 380 -13.99 -7.08 -9.32
N PHE A 381 -12.77 -7.29 -8.83
CA PHE A 381 -11.75 -6.24 -8.74
C PHE A 381 -11.27 -5.73 -10.09
N ALA A 382 -11.04 -6.61 -11.07
CA ALA A 382 -10.72 -6.19 -12.45
C ALA A 382 -11.85 -5.36 -13.08
N ARG A 383 -13.11 -5.75 -12.85
CA ARG A 383 -14.27 -4.98 -13.31
C ARG A 383 -14.37 -3.63 -12.62
N LEU A 384 -14.09 -3.56 -11.31
CA LEU A 384 -14.03 -2.32 -10.53
C LEU A 384 -12.93 -1.39 -11.02
N ALA A 385 -11.72 -1.91 -11.31
CA ALA A 385 -10.60 -1.15 -11.86
C ALA A 385 -10.95 -0.52 -13.22
N ILE A 386 -11.55 -1.29 -14.13
CA ILE A 386 -12.04 -0.78 -15.42
C ILE A 386 -13.10 0.31 -15.21
N GLY A 387 -14.04 0.08 -14.29
CA GLY A 387 -15.07 1.06 -13.94
C GLY A 387 -14.48 2.38 -13.44
N PHE A 388 -13.57 2.31 -12.48
CA PHE A 388 -12.88 3.49 -11.94
C PHE A 388 -12.10 4.24 -13.04
N ALA A 389 -11.32 3.53 -13.85
CA ALA A 389 -10.54 4.11 -14.93
C ALA A 389 -11.43 4.86 -15.94
N ILE A 390 -12.50 4.24 -16.43
CA ILE A 390 -13.37 4.85 -17.44
C ILE A 390 -14.19 6.01 -16.87
N GLU A 391 -14.78 5.84 -15.69
CA GLU A 391 -15.64 6.86 -15.10
C GLU A 391 -14.86 8.15 -14.80
N LEU A 392 -13.66 8.05 -14.22
CA LEU A 392 -12.87 9.24 -13.91
C LEU A 392 -12.13 9.78 -15.14
N SER A 393 -11.74 8.94 -16.09
CA SER A 393 -11.02 9.41 -17.28
C SER A 393 -11.91 10.16 -18.26
N LEU A 394 -13.23 9.99 -18.18
CA LEU A 394 -14.21 10.75 -18.96
C LEU A 394 -14.83 11.91 -18.18
N LEU A 395 -14.51 12.05 -16.89
CA LEU A 395 -15.00 13.13 -16.04
C LEU A 395 -14.43 14.48 -16.48
N GLN A 396 -15.30 15.44 -16.75
CA GLN A 396 -14.89 16.81 -17.09
C GLN A 396 -14.88 17.70 -15.85
N PRO A 397 -13.98 18.70 -15.77
CA PRO A 397 -14.00 19.67 -14.68
C PRO A 397 -15.31 20.48 -14.70
N GLN A 398 -15.75 20.94 -13.53
CA GLN A 398 -16.90 21.86 -13.47
C GLN A 398 -16.49 23.23 -14.05
N PRO A 399 -17.41 23.92 -14.77
CA PRO A 399 -17.15 25.23 -15.38
C PRO A 399 -16.92 26.36 -14.37
#